data_AF-A0A9X3NE73-F1
#
_entry.id   AF-A0A9X3NE73-F1
#
_cell.length_a   1.000
_cell.length_b   1.000
_cell.length_c   1.000
_cell.angle_alpha   90.00
_cell.angle_beta   90.00
_cell.angle_gamma   90.00
#
_symmetry.space_group_name_H-M   'P 1'
#
loop_
_entity.id
_entity.type
_entity.pdbx_description
1 polymer ?
#
loop_
_entity_poly.entity_id
_entity_poly.type
_entity_poly.pdbx_seq_one_letter_code
_entity_poly.pdbx_strand_id
1 'polypeptide(L)'
;MPFRCLFLSLLVSIVVAPAAEASIADQVLPFKDAGDGVEAVMGKRTPVLRFGPGAAKLYRGLAGRKVSVGCGRPGISNSTTNADGSVTVSGGGSFDPNTGLHELHGGGYAGTDMRLPRSGARVRLPFTGAPYDVCFIATPARRSDSDCLDPSFLDQQATCVRVLVALTDAGRAQVDYRARMINLDAIVDYVGWAQDPARRLAEVTRTAGLDVVALDAPDAAPAPDKTGVYLNGTTRVVAITLLDGTRKYVRWDGDVYSTNVTEFAGSSEESLRLP
;
A
#
# COMPACT_ATOMS: atom_id res chain seq x y z
N MET A 1 16.92 -11.64 -58.06
CA MET A 1 17.16 -10.76 -56.91
C MET A 1 15.86 -10.57 -56.10
N PRO A 2 15.58 -11.36 -55.05
CA PRO A 2 14.48 -11.06 -54.13
C PRO A 2 14.87 -11.29 -52.66
N PHE A 3 15.66 -10.40 -52.06
CA PHE A 3 16.00 -10.46 -50.62
C PHE A 3 15.65 -9.16 -49.87
N ARG A 4 15.03 -8.18 -50.54
CA ARG A 4 14.76 -6.85 -49.99
C ARG A 4 13.38 -6.67 -49.34
N CYS A 5 12.43 -7.58 -49.53
CA CYS A 5 11.09 -7.45 -48.93
C CYS A 5 10.97 -8.07 -47.53
N LEU A 6 11.94 -8.88 -47.08
CA LEU A 6 11.83 -9.62 -45.82
C LEU A 6 12.30 -8.83 -44.59
N PHE A 7 13.04 -7.73 -44.77
CA PHE A 7 13.48 -6.87 -43.65
C PHE A 7 12.45 -5.82 -43.22
N LEU A 8 11.41 -5.57 -44.02
CA LEU A 8 10.39 -4.56 -43.72
C LEU A 8 9.26 -5.09 -42.81
N SER A 9 9.04 -6.40 -42.74
CA SER A 9 8.07 -6.99 -41.80
C SER A 9 8.62 -7.15 -40.38
N LEU A 10 9.95 -7.23 -40.21
CA LEU A 10 10.58 -7.40 -38.88
C LEU A 10 10.64 -6.10 -38.07
N LEU A 11 10.55 -4.93 -38.71
CA LEU A 11 10.61 -3.62 -38.04
C LEU A 11 9.26 -3.14 -37.47
N VAL A 12 8.15 -3.82 -37.77
CA VAL A 12 6.80 -3.49 -37.26
C VAL A 12 6.40 -4.36 -36.07
N SER A 13 7.39 -4.96 -35.38
CA SER A 13 7.22 -5.60 -34.07
C SER A 13 7.96 -4.82 -32.97
N ILE A 14 7.99 -3.49 -33.07
CA ILE A 14 8.22 -2.65 -31.89
C ILE A 14 6.97 -2.82 -31.04
N VAL A 15 7.00 -3.87 -30.21
CA VAL A 15 6.09 -4.09 -29.10
C VAL A 15 6.20 -2.84 -28.24
N VAL A 16 5.24 -1.94 -28.39
CA VAL A 16 4.96 -0.95 -27.35
C VAL A 16 4.54 -1.80 -26.17
N ALA A 17 5.49 -2.13 -25.30
CA ALA A 17 5.18 -2.75 -24.03
C ALA A 17 4.13 -1.85 -23.39
N PRO A 18 2.91 -2.36 -23.08
CA PRO A 18 1.96 -1.56 -22.34
C PRO A 18 2.71 -1.02 -21.14
N ALA A 19 2.72 0.31 -20.98
CA ALA A 19 3.30 0.92 -19.80
C ALA A 19 2.63 0.20 -18.63
N ALA A 20 3.41 -0.48 -17.78
CA ALA A 20 2.86 -1.15 -16.61
C ALA A 20 2.09 -0.08 -15.84
N GLU A 21 0.77 -0.16 -15.88
CA GLU A 21 -0.09 0.82 -15.23
C GLU A 21 0.12 0.65 -13.72
N ALA A 22 0.50 1.74 -13.06
CA ALA A 22 0.78 1.71 -11.64
C ALA A 22 -0.53 1.49 -10.87
N SER A 23 -0.53 0.53 -9.94
CA SER A 23 -1.70 0.25 -9.10
C SER A 23 -2.06 1.45 -8.21
N ILE A 24 -3.29 1.53 -7.66
CA ILE A 24 -3.65 2.61 -6.69
C ILE A 24 -2.66 2.62 -5.54
N ALA A 25 -2.31 1.43 -5.05
CA ALA A 25 -1.33 1.28 -4.02
C ALA A 25 0.00 1.97 -4.37
N ASP A 26 0.45 1.96 -5.62
CA ASP A 26 1.70 2.63 -6.02
C ASP A 26 1.58 4.16 -6.01
N GLN A 27 0.36 4.70 -6.13
CA GLN A 27 0.09 6.13 -6.05
C GLN A 27 0.09 6.61 -4.59
N VAL A 28 -0.40 5.76 -3.68
CA VAL A 28 -0.66 6.12 -2.28
C VAL A 28 0.47 5.65 -1.35
N LEU A 29 0.99 4.43 -1.54
CA LEU A 29 2.14 3.87 -0.83
C LEU A 29 3.43 4.20 -1.57
N PRO A 30 4.28 5.10 -1.04
CA PRO A 30 5.58 5.38 -1.62
C PRO A 30 6.59 4.28 -1.20
N PHE A 31 6.28 3.03 -1.54
CA PHE A 31 7.18 1.92 -1.32
C PHE A 31 8.43 2.09 -2.19
N LYS A 32 9.58 1.88 -1.57
CA LYS A 32 10.90 2.03 -2.18
C LYS A 32 11.76 0.85 -1.78
N ASP A 33 12.38 0.22 -2.76
CA ASP A 33 13.31 -0.87 -2.55
C ASP A 33 14.66 -0.61 -3.25
N ALA A 34 15.51 -1.65 -3.30
CA ALA A 34 16.81 -1.57 -3.95
C ALA A 34 16.71 -1.26 -5.46
N GLY A 35 15.65 -1.73 -6.14
CA GLY A 35 15.35 -1.43 -7.54
C GLY A 35 15.02 0.05 -7.76
N ASP A 36 14.37 0.69 -6.78
CA ASP A 36 14.16 2.15 -6.76
C ASP A 36 15.43 2.94 -6.37
N GLY A 37 16.51 2.26 -6.00
CA GLY A 37 17.74 2.87 -5.50
C GLY A 37 17.64 3.34 -4.04
N VAL A 38 16.74 2.77 -3.23
CA VAL A 38 16.70 2.98 -1.78
C VAL A 38 17.03 1.67 -1.08
N GLU A 39 18.18 1.62 -0.42
CA GLU A 39 18.64 0.40 0.24
C GLU A 39 18.81 0.63 1.74
N ALA A 40 18.36 -0.32 2.54
CA ALA A 40 18.75 -0.37 3.94
C ALA A 40 20.06 -1.14 4.08
N VAL A 41 21.08 -0.47 4.62
CA VAL A 41 22.39 -1.06 4.87
C VAL A 41 22.76 -0.95 6.34
N MET A 42 23.48 -1.94 6.85
CA MET A 42 23.99 -1.87 8.21
C MET A 42 25.19 -0.93 8.29
N GLY A 43 25.05 0.18 9.02
CA GLY A 43 26.17 1.05 9.37
C GLY A 43 26.99 0.49 10.53
N LYS A 44 28.01 1.23 10.98
CA LYS A 44 28.89 0.79 12.09
C LYS A 44 28.15 0.48 13.41
N ARG A 45 26.96 1.05 13.62
CA ARG A 45 26.20 0.94 14.87
C ARG A 45 24.68 0.91 14.68
N THR A 46 24.17 1.47 13.58
CA THR A 46 22.74 1.58 13.31
C THR A 46 22.45 1.34 11.84
N PRO A 47 21.22 0.93 11.48
CA PRO A 47 20.83 0.83 10.09
C PRO A 47 20.78 2.22 9.44
N VAL A 48 21.08 2.25 8.15
CA VAL A 48 21.15 3.47 7.35
C VAL A 48 20.36 3.22 6.07
N LEU A 49 19.44 4.12 5.75
CA LEU A 49 18.84 4.17 4.42
C LEU A 49 19.80 4.90 3.48
N ARG A 50 20.26 4.22 2.45
CA ARG A 50 21.13 4.72 1.39
C ARG A 50 20.29 5.01 0.17
N PHE A 51 20.35 6.26 -0.30
CA PHE A 51 19.71 6.71 -1.53
C PHE A 51 20.77 6.71 -2.63
N GLY A 52 20.68 5.75 -3.54
CA GLY A 52 21.51 5.63 -4.73
C GLY A 52 21.11 6.61 -5.83
N PRO A 53 21.75 6.51 -7.01
CA PRO A 53 21.46 7.37 -8.16
C PRO A 53 19.98 7.37 -8.57
N GLY A 54 19.31 6.21 -8.54
CA GLY A 54 17.88 6.07 -8.86
C GLY A 54 16.97 6.90 -7.94
N ALA A 55 17.32 7.01 -6.66
CA ALA A 55 16.56 7.76 -5.66
C ALA A 55 17.12 9.18 -5.39
N ALA A 56 18.05 9.68 -6.19
CA ALA A 56 18.72 10.96 -5.93
C ALA A 56 17.76 12.16 -6.00
N LYS A 57 16.77 12.13 -6.89
CA LYS A 57 15.73 13.17 -6.97
C LYS A 57 14.84 13.16 -5.72
N LEU A 58 14.42 11.98 -5.28
CA LEU A 58 13.66 11.78 -4.05
C LEU A 58 14.42 12.33 -2.84
N TYR A 59 15.69 11.93 -2.66
CA TYR A 59 16.51 12.43 -1.57
C TYR A 59 16.66 13.95 -1.59
N ARG A 60 16.94 14.56 -2.75
CA ARG A 60 17.07 16.03 -2.87
C ARG A 60 15.78 16.76 -2.45
N GLY A 61 14.61 16.17 -2.68
CA GLY A 61 13.32 16.72 -2.24
C GLY A 61 13.09 16.67 -0.71
N LEU A 62 13.86 15.83 -0.01
CA LEU A 62 13.80 15.64 1.44
C LEU A 62 15.00 16.27 2.17
N ALA A 63 16.14 16.41 1.50
CA ALA A 63 17.40 16.87 2.06
C ALA A 63 17.26 18.25 2.73
N GLY A 64 17.79 18.37 3.96
CA GLY A 64 17.72 19.60 4.74
C GLY A 64 16.34 19.95 5.33
N ARG A 65 15.30 19.12 5.11
CA ARG A 65 13.98 19.28 5.73
C ARG A 65 13.91 18.58 7.08
N LYS A 66 13.01 19.06 7.96
CA LYS A 66 12.57 18.32 9.13
C LYS A 66 11.66 17.18 8.65
N VAL A 67 11.97 15.96 9.06
CA VAL A 67 11.24 14.75 8.73
C VAL A 67 11.03 13.94 10.01
N SER A 68 10.01 13.10 10.01
CA SER A 68 9.82 12.06 11.00
C SER A 68 10.30 10.74 10.39
N VAL A 69 11.25 10.09 11.02
CA VAL A 69 11.77 8.78 10.61
C VAL A 69 11.29 7.77 11.63
N GLY A 70 10.67 6.69 11.18
CA GLY A 70 10.25 5.62 12.08
C GLY A 70 10.50 4.24 11.53
N CYS A 71 10.67 3.28 12.43
CA CYS A 71 10.88 1.87 12.10
C CYS A 71 10.10 0.99 13.06
N GLY A 72 9.58 -0.13 12.57
CA GLY A 72 8.73 -1.01 13.34
C GLY A 72 8.63 -2.42 12.85
N ARG A 73 8.01 -3.27 13.68
CA ARG A 73 7.60 -4.63 13.35
C ARG A 73 6.08 -4.71 13.38
N PRO A 74 5.43 -4.73 12.23
CA PRO A 74 3.98 -4.75 12.24
C PRO A 74 3.47 -6.15 12.53
N GLY A 75 2.39 -6.26 13.30
CA GLY A 75 1.83 -7.55 13.73
C GLY A 75 2.36 -8.09 15.06
N ILE A 76 3.33 -7.43 15.71
CA ILE A 76 3.61 -7.67 17.13
C ILE A 76 2.80 -6.66 17.95
N SER A 77 1.55 -7.02 18.24
CA SER A 77 0.74 -6.27 19.19
C SER A 77 1.08 -6.70 20.61
N ASN A 78 2.05 -6.02 21.21
CA ASN A 78 2.19 -6.09 22.65
C ASN A 78 1.14 -5.16 23.25
N SER A 79 -0.05 -5.70 23.52
CA SER A 79 -0.99 -5.08 24.44
C SER A 79 -0.29 -4.99 25.80
N THR A 80 0.05 -3.78 26.21
CA THR A 80 0.57 -3.55 27.56
C THR A 80 -0.54 -2.89 28.36
N THR A 81 -1.14 -3.64 29.28
CA THR A 81 -2.05 -3.08 30.27
C THR A 81 -1.21 -2.33 31.30
N ASN A 82 -1.36 -1.01 31.36
CA ASN A 82 -0.71 -0.19 32.36
C ASN A 82 -1.30 -0.48 33.75
N ALA A 83 -0.59 -0.07 34.80
CA ALA A 83 -1.00 -0.29 36.20
C ALA A 83 -2.34 0.38 36.56
N ASP A 84 -2.80 1.36 35.77
CA ASP A 84 -4.09 2.04 35.92
C ASP A 84 -5.24 1.33 35.19
N GLY A 85 -4.99 0.18 34.57
CA GLY A 85 -5.98 -0.57 33.79
C GLY A 85 -6.17 -0.06 32.36
N SER A 86 -5.46 0.99 31.94
CA SER A 86 -5.47 1.41 30.54
C SER A 86 -4.73 0.38 29.68
N VAL A 87 -5.35 -0.01 28.57
CA VAL A 87 -4.72 -0.91 27.60
C VAL A 87 -4.03 -0.07 26.54
N THR A 88 -2.70 -0.12 26.51
CA THR A 88 -1.94 0.44 25.40
C THR A 88 -1.94 -0.60 24.29
N VAL A 89 -2.89 -0.48 23.36
CA VAL A 89 -2.94 -1.33 22.17
C VAL A 89 -1.89 -0.82 21.20
N SER A 90 -0.99 -1.72 20.82
CA SER A 90 0.02 -1.45 19.84
C SER A 90 -0.32 -2.21 18.54
N GLY A 91 -0.97 -1.55 17.59
CA GLY A 91 -1.00 -1.95 16.18
C GLY A 91 -2.35 -2.48 15.67
N GLY A 92 -2.90 -1.80 14.66
CA GLY A 92 -4.07 -2.18 13.86
C GLY A 92 -4.18 -1.26 12.64
N GLY A 93 -4.96 -1.59 11.62
CA GLY A 93 -5.42 -0.60 10.65
C GLY A 93 -6.90 -0.35 10.93
N SER A 94 -7.37 0.90 10.91
CA SER A 94 -8.80 1.20 10.89
C SER A 94 -9.11 1.98 9.63
N PHE A 95 -10.34 1.88 9.18
CA PHE A 95 -10.88 2.61 8.04
C PHE A 95 -11.94 3.54 8.58
N ASP A 96 -11.84 4.83 8.28
CA ASP A 96 -12.92 5.78 8.56
C ASP A 96 -13.85 5.86 7.32
N PRO A 97 -15.06 5.28 7.39
CA PRO A 97 -15.98 5.24 6.27
C PRO A 97 -16.53 6.62 5.87
N ASN A 98 -16.34 7.66 6.70
CA ASN A 98 -16.80 9.01 6.39
C ASN A 98 -15.80 9.82 5.56
N THR A 99 -14.51 9.47 5.63
CA THR A 99 -13.43 10.22 4.98
C THR A 99 -12.75 9.45 3.87
N GLY A 100 -12.93 8.12 3.80
CA GLY A 100 -12.24 7.25 2.84
C GLY A 100 -10.73 7.18 3.11
N LEU A 101 -10.30 7.55 4.32
CA LEU A 101 -8.90 7.53 4.73
C LEU A 101 -8.56 6.21 5.42
N HIS A 102 -7.46 5.60 4.98
CA HIS A 102 -6.88 4.43 5.64
C HIS A 102 -6.01 4.87 6.82
N GLU A 103 -6.41 4.46 8.03
CA GLU A 103 -5.66 4.74 9.25
C GLU A 103 -4.66 3.60 9.53
N LEU A 104 -3.39 3.97 9.73
CA LEU A 104 -2.39 3.09 10.32
C LEU A 104 -2.39 3.29 11.84
N HIS A 105 -3.17 2.52 12.59
CA HIS A 105 -3.09 2.56 14.05
C HIS A 105 -1.75 2.00 14.56
N GLY A 106 -1.13 2.82 15.41
CA GLY A 106 0.21 2.70 15.93
C GLY A 106 0.42 1.58 16.92
N GLY A 107 1.67 1.10 16.97
CA GLY A 107 2.10 0.15 17.99
C GLY A 107 3.38 -0.61 17.74
N GLY A 108 3.79 -0.73 16.49
CA GLY A 108 5.05 -1.39 16.14
C GLY A 108 6.20 -0.41 15.91
N TYR A 109 5.90 0.87 15.69
CA TYR A 109 6.85 1.85 15.16
C TYR A 109 7.38 2.77 16.25
N ALA A 110 8.71 2.81 16.39
CA ALA A 110 9.39 3.90 17.08
C ALA A 110 9.69 5.00 16.05
N GLY A 111 9.43 6.26 16.41
CA GLY A 111 9.64 7.43 15.54
C GLY A 111 10.58 8.46 16.18
N THR A 112 11.33 9.20 15.36
CA THR A 112 12.00 10.43 15.80
C THR A 112 11.93 11.50 14.73
N ASP A 113 11.82 12.74 15.18
CA ASP A 113 12.01 13.89 14.32
C ASP A 113 13.49 14.17 14.12
N MET A 114 13.91 14.31 12.86
CA MET A 114 15.27 14.73 12.55
C MET A 114 15.32 15.63 11.33
N ARG A 115 16.42 16.37 11.21
CA ARG A 115 16.73 17.10 9.98
C ARG A 115 17.58 16.22 9.08
N LEU A 116 17.11 15.97 7.86
CA LEU A 116 17.91 15.17 6.93
C LEU A 116 19.19 15.92 6.52
N PRO A 117 20.31 15.20 6.36
CA PRO A 117 21.54 15.80 5.84
C PRO A 117 21.29 16.47 4.48
N ARG A 118 22.01 17.57 4.20
CA ARG A 118 21.96 18.21 2.87
C ARG A 118 22.78 17.44 1.83
N SER A 119 23.73 16.61 2.28
CA SER A 119 24.66 15.86 1.46
C SER A 119 24.85 14.44 2.00
N GLY A 120 25.37 13.54 1.16
CA GLY A 120 25.76 12.19 1.57
C GLY A 120 24.70 11.11 1.41
N ALA A 121 23.48 11.44 0.96
CA ALA A 121 22.43 10.51 0.52
C ALA A 121 22.17 9.32 1.49
N ARG A 122 22.37 9.56 2.78
CA ARG A 122 22.32 8.57 3.85
C ARG A 122 21.49 9.10 4.99
N VAL A 123 20.50 8.34 5.42
CA VAL A 123 19.64 8.65 6.56
C VAL A 123 19.91 7.61 7.63
N ARG A 124 20.49 8.05 8.75
CA ARG A 124 20.71 7.17 9.90
C ARG A 124 19.37 6.92 10.57
N LEU A 125 19.03 5.65 10.74
CA LEU A 125 17.89 5.25 11.53
C LEU A 125 18.34 5.26 13.00
N PRO A 126 17.74 6.08 13.87
CA PRO A 126 18.17 6.30 15.25
C PRO A 126 17.88 5.10 16.17
N PHE A 127 17.36 4.02 15.62
CA PHE A 127 16.82 2.90 16.38
C PHE A 127 17.89 1.84 16.58
N THR A 128 18.31 1.67 17.84
CA THR A 128 19.18 0.60 18.31
C THR A 128 18.31 -0.40 19.07
N GLY A 129 18.10 -1.60 18.55
CA GLY A 129 17.20 -2.57 19.19
C GLY A 129 16.76 -3.68 18.26
N ALA A 130 15.79 -4.48 18.72
CA ALA A 130 15.18 -5.64 18.05
C ALA A 130 14.97 -5.42 16.53
N PRO A 131 15.02 -6.49 15.70
CA PRO A 131 15.00 -6.34 14.25
C PRO A 131 13.73 -5.63 13.79
N TYR A 132 13.86 -4.52 13.08
CA TYR A 132 12.73 -3.82 12.46
C TYR A 132 12.43 -4.44 11.10
N ASP A 133 11.15 -4.54 10.73
CA ASP A 133 10.72 -5.14 9.46
C ASP A 133 10.44 -4.05 8.41
N VAL A 134 9.95 -2.89 8.82
CA VAL A 134 9.61 -1.76 7.94
C VAL A 134 10.09 -0.45 8.53
N CYS A 135 10.60 0.45 7.71
CA CYS A 135 10.91 1.84 8.07
C CYS A 135 10.25 2.82 7.12
N PHE A 136 10.01 4.04 7.60
CA PHE A 136 9.47 5.11 6.79
C PHE A 136 10.18 6.45 7.05
N ILE A 137 10.05 7.36 6.07
CA ILE A 137 10.35 8.78 6.20
C ILE A 137 9.07 9.54 5.87
N ALA A 138 8.59 10.33 6.83
CA ALA A 138 7.44 11.19 6.67
C ALA A 138 7.84 12.67 6.77
N THR A 139 7.08 13.52 6.11
CA THR A 139 7.20 15.00 6.20
C THR A 139 5.88 15.57 6.69
N PRO A 140 5.84 16.77 7.30
CA PRO A 140 4.57 17.47 7.49
C PRO A 140 3.79 17.54 6.17
N ALA A 141 2.51 17.18 6.22
CA ALA A 141 1.60 17.21 5.09
C ALA A 141 1.39 18.66 4.61
N ARG A 142 1.22 18.83 3.32
CA ARG A 142 0.94 20.09 2.65
C ARG A 142 -0.45 20.03 2.05
N ARG A 143 -1.06 21.19 1.82
CA ARG A 143 -2.35 21.28 1.10
C ARG A 143 -2.31 20.66 -0.31
N SER A 144 -1.14 20.52 -0.91
CA SER A 144 -0.93 19.90 -2.21
C SER A 144 -0.78 18.38 -2.15
N ASP A 145 -0.75 17.78 -0.96
CA ASP A 145 -0.65 16.34 -0.78
C ASP A 145 -2.08 15.76 -0.75
N SER A 146 -2.68 15.56 -1.92
CA SER A 146 -4.02 14.97 -2.06
C SER A 146 -4.04 13.49 -1.73
N ASP A 147 -2.98 12.77 -2.07
CA ASP A 147 -2.93 11.31 -2.04
C ASP A 147 -1.85 10.84 -1.08
N CYS A 148 -1.95 11.27 0.17
CA CYS A 148 -0.98 10.90 1.16
C CYS A 148 -1.50 9.93 2.19
N LEU A 149 -0.71 8.88 2.42
CA LEU A 149 -0.83 8.07 3.62
C LEU A 149 -0.52 8.93 4.83
N ASP A 150 -1.57 9.22 5.59
CA ASP A 150 -1.48 9.75 6.92
C ASP A 150 -1.03 8.63 7.87
N PRO A 151 0.20 8.68 8.43
CA PRO A 151 0.56 7.78 9.50
C PRO A 151 -0.12 8.29 10.78
N SER A 152 -1.40 7.98 10.96
CA SER A 152 -2.19 8.41 12.11
C SER A 152 -1.60 7.99 13.47
N PHE A 153 -0.63 7.08 13.49
CA PHE A 153 0.20 6.76 14.67
C PHE A 153 1.21 7.84 15.08
N LEU A 154 1.49 8.83 14.24
CA LEU A 154 2.25 10.03 14.60
C LEU A 154 1.26 11.06 15.14
N ASP A 155 0.64 10.72 16.27
CA ASP A 155 -0.31 11.57 16.99
C ASP A 155 0.17 13.03 16.98
N GLN A 156 -0.69 13.91 16.47
CA GLN A 156 -0.70 15.39 16.57
C GLN A 156 -0.24 16.22 15.37
N GLN A 157 0.32 15.68 14.29
CA GLN A 157 0.57 16.47 13.07
C GLN A 157 0.25 15.68 11.82
N ALA A 158 -0.60 16.25 10.95
CA ALA A 158 -0.82 15.72 9.61
C ALA A 158 0.55 15.55 8.94
N THR A 159 1.00 14.30 8.83
CA THR A 159 2.27 13.95 8.22
C THR A 159 1.99 13.09 7.01
N CYS A 160 2.96 13.06 6.13
CA CYS A 160 2.81 12.44 4.85
C CYS A 160 4.01 11.54 4.62
N VAL A 161 3.76 10.23 4.57
CA VAL A 161 4.80 9.24 4.27
C VAL A 161 5.32 9.51 2.85
N ARG A 162 6.65 9.61 2.71
CA ARG A 162 7.32 9.88 1.43
C ARG A 162 8.20 8.73 0.98
N VAL A 163 8.59 7.89 1.92
CA VAL A 163 9.44 6.73 1.70
C VAL A 163 8.97 5.66 2.66
N LEU A 164 8.70 4.46 2.15
CA LEU A 164 8.45 3.26 2.93
C LEU A 164 9.42 2.19 2.43
N VAL A 165 10.19 1.57 3.33
CA VAL A 165 11.24 0.59 2.99
C VAL A 165 11.05 -0.64 3.86
N ALA A 166 10.98 -1.80 3.22
CA ALA A 166 11.02 -3.08 3.91
C ALA A 166 12.48 -3.49 4.16
N LEU A 167 12.79 -3.83 5.41
CA LEU A 167 14.12 -4.27 5.85
C LEU A 167 14.28 -5.79 5.81
N THR A 168 13.17 -6.52 5.86
CA THR A 168 13.11 -7.98 5.94
C THR A 168 12.06 -8.54 4.98
N ASP A 169 12.07 -9.87 4.80
CA ASP A 169 11.06 -10.58 4.00
C ASP A 169 9.67 -10.44 4.63
N ALA A 170 9.59 -10.49 5.97
CA ALA A 170 8.36 -10.23 6.71
C ALA A 170 7.85 -8.80 6.46
N GLY A 171 8.75 -7.81 6.46
CA GLY A 171 8.41 -6.44 6.11
C GLY A 171 7.90 -6.29 4.68
N ARG A 172 8.51 -7.01 3.71
CA ARG A 172 8.03 -7.00 2.32
C ARG A 172 6.65 -7.60 2.19
N ALA A 173 6.41 -8.77 2.80
CA ALA A 173 5.10 -9.40 2.80
C ALA A 173 4.01 -8.49 3.39
N GLN A 174 4.38 -7.71 4.40
CA GLN A 174 3.44 -6.85 5.10
C GLN A 174 3.22 -5.49 4.43
N VAL A 175 4.22 -4.93 3.73
CA VAL A 175 3.97 -3.80 2.81
C VAL A 175 3.10 -4.25 1.65
N ASP A 176 3.36 -5.43 1.07
CA ASP A 176 2.50 -6.01 0.03
C ASP A 176 1.08 -6.19 0.56
N TYR A 177 0.88 -6.82 1.72
CA TYR A 177 -0.44 -6.94 2.34
C TYR A 177 -1.19 -5.62 2.36
N ARG A 178 -0.55 -4.54 2.83
CA ARG A 178 -1.18 -3.21 2.89
C ARG A 178 -1.47 -2.64 1.51
N ALA A 179 -0.55 -2.77 0.56
CA ALA A 179 -0.77 -2.37 -0.83
C ALA A 179 -1.99 -3.06 -1.44
N ARG A 180 -2.06 -4.39 -1.26
CA ARG A 180 -3.18 -5.18 -1.76
C ARG A 180 -4.48 -4.81 -1.05
N MET A 181 -4.47 -4.56 0.26
CA MET A 181 -5.66 -4.11 1.00
C MET A 181 -6.20 -2.77 0.48
N ILE A 182 -5.33 -1.79 0.19
CA ILE A 182 -5.75 -0.50 -0.40
C ILE A 182 -6.43 -0.73 -1.76
N ASN A 183 -5.85 -1.58 -2.61
CA ASN A 183 -6.46 -1.91 -3.90
C ASN A 183 -7.81 -2.61 -3.73
N LEU A 184 -7.90 -3.57 -2.79
CA LEU A 184 -9.14 -4.29 -2.51
C LEU A 184 -10.23 -3.34 -2.03
N ASP A 185 -9.92 -2.48 -1.05
CA ASP A 185 -10.86 -1.52 -0.48
C ASP A 185 -11.41 -0.54 -1.51
N ALA A 186 -10.51 0.08 -2.29
CA ALA A 186 -10.91 1.02 -3.32
C ALA A 186 -11.88 0.39 -4.32
N ILE A 187 -11.66 -0.86 -4.73
CA ILE A 187 -12.58 -1.56 -5.64
C ILE A 187 -13.87 -2.00 -4.94
N VAL A 188 -13.80 -2.40 -3.67
CA VAL A 188 -14.98 -2.74 -2.85
C VAL A 188 -15.95 -1.57 -2.78
N ASP A 189 -15.46 -0.35 -2.57
CA ASP A 189 -16.30 0.86 -2.55
C ASP A 189 -17.00 1.11 -3.89
N TYR A 190 -16.33 0.83 -5.00
CA TYR A 190 -16.92 1.00 -6.32
C TYR A 190 -17.92 -0.10 -6.69
N VAL A 191 -17.68 -1.35 -6.29
CA VAL A 191 -18.46 -2.52 -6.74
C VAL A 191 -19.58 -2.88 -5.75
N GLY A 192 -19.34 -2.72 -4.45
CA GLY A 192 -20.25 -3.15 -3.40
C GLY A 192 -21.63 -2.49 -3.46
N TRP A 193 -21.67 -1.21 -3.82
CA TRP A 193 -22.88 -0.38 -3.75
C TRP A 193 -23.42 0.07 -5.10
N ALA A 194 -22.78 -0.32 -6.20
CA ALA A 194 -23.23 0.07 -7.53
C ALA A 194 -24.55 -0.62 -7.90
N GLN A 195 -25.52 0.16 -8.39
CA GLN A 195 -26.75 -0.38 -9.01
C GLN A 195 -26.44 -1.19 -10.27
N ASP A 196 -25.39 -0.80 -11.00
CA ASP A 196 -24.84 -1.52 -12.16
C ASP A 196 -23.33 -1.72 -11.96
N PRO A 197 -22.94 -2.80 -11.23
CA PRO A 197 -21.55 -3.08 -10.93
C PRO A 197 -20.68 -3.28 -12.17
N ALA A 198 -21.24 -3.82 -13.26
CA ALA A 198 -20.51 -4.08 -14.48
C ALA A 198 -20.13 -2.76 -15.19
N ARG A 199 -21.08 -1.83 -15.29
CA ARG A 199 -20.81 -0.49 -15.83
C ARG A 199 -19.84 0.28 -14.94
N ARG A 200 -20.02 0.21 -13.61
CA ARG A 200 -19.14 0.92 -12.67
C ARG A 200 -17.71 0.38 -12.70
N LEU A 201 -17.55 -0.93 -12.78
CA LEU A 201 -16.26 -1.56 -12.97
C LEU A 201 -15.59 -1.09 -14.27
N ALA A 202 -16.30 -1.09 -15.40
CA ALA A 202 -15.76 -0.63 -16.68
C ALA A 202 -15.35 0.85 -16.66
N GLU A 203 -16.07 1.70 -15.92
CA GLU A 203 -15.72 3.09 -15.67
C GLU A 203 -14.45 3.19 -14.83
N VAL A 204 -14.37 2.46 -13.73
CA VAL A 204 -13.25 2.48 -12.79
C VAL A 204 -11.95 1.96 -13.45
N THR A 205 -12.01 0.83 -14.15
CA THR A 205 -10.86 0.31 -14.92
C THR A 205 -10.37 1.35 -15.93
N ARG A 206 -11.27 2.04 -16.63
CA ARG A 206 -10.91 3.06 -17.62
C ARG A 206 -10.33 4.33 -17.02
N THR A 207 -10.87 4.76 -15.88
CA THR A 207 -10.64 6.12 -15.36
C THR A 207 -9.49 6.15 -14.37
N ALA A 208 -9.37 5.12 -13.54
CA ALA A 208 -8.35 5.05 -12.50
C ALA A 208 -7.12 4.22 -12.93
N GLY A 209 -7.12 3.64 -14.15
CA GLY A 209 -6.00 2.85 -14.66
C GLY A 209 -5.72 1.63 -13.79
N LEU A 210 -6.79 1.04 -13.26
CA LEU A 210 -6.67 0.00 -12.25
C LEU A 210 -6.43 -1.32 -12.92
N ASP A 211 -5.45 -2.02 -12.36
CA ASP A 211 -5.12 -3.41 -12.66
C ASP A 211 -6.22 -4.35 -12.15
N VAL A 212 -7.41 -4.23 -12.75
CA VAL A 212 -8.59 -5.03 -12.43
C VAL A 212 -8.87 -6.03 -13.53
N VAL A 213 -9.02 -7.29 -13.15
CA VAL A 213 -9.30 -8.39 -14.07
C VAL A 213 -10.64 -9.03 -13.73
N ALA A 214 -11.37 -9.44 -14.74
CA ALA A 214 -12.55 -10.28 -14.54
C ALA A 214 -12.10 -11.66 -14.05
N LEU A 215 -12.80 -12.19 -13.05
CA LEU A 215 -12.62 -13.56 -12.58
C LEU A 215 -13.61 -14.49 -13.30
N ASP A 216 -13.17 -15.70 -13.65
CA ASP A 216 -14.03 -16.70 -14.30
C ASP A 216 -15.02 -17.36 -13.32
N ALA A 217 -14.70 -17.34 -12.01
CA ALA A 217 -15.50 -17.94 -10.95
C ALA A 217 -15.37 -17.14 -9.64
N PRO A 218 -16.35 -17.19 -8.73
CA PRO A 218 -16.33 -16.40 -7.48
C PRO A 218 -15.18 -16.77 -6.55
N ASP A 219 -14.65 -17.98 -6.62
CA ASP A 219 -13.54 -18.46 -5.78
C ASP A 219 -12.19 -18.41 -6.50
N ALA A 220 -12.14 -17.92 -7.75
CA ALA A 220 -10.89 -17.76 -8.49
C ALA A 220 -9.99 -16.72 -7.80
N ALA A 221 -8.68 -16.96 -7.89
CA ALA A 221 -7.65 -16.05 -7.40
C ALA A 221 -7.10 -15.24 -8.60
N PRO A 222 -7.03 -13.90 -8.51
CA PRO A 222 -6.32 -13.12 -9.52
C PRO A 222 -4.79 -13.35 -9.41
N ALA A 223 -4.03 -12.87 -10.40
CA ALA A 223 -2.58 -12.79 -10.28
C ALA A 223 -2.18 -11.85 -9.11
N PRO A 224 -1.00 -12.05 -8.46
CA PRO A 224 -0.59 -11.28 -7.27
C PRO A 224 -0.55 -9.76 -7.43
N ASP A 225 -0.41 -9.26 -8.65
CA ASP A 225 -0.38 -7.84 -8.98
C ASP A 225 -1.76 -7.27 -9.35
N LYS A 226 -2.79 -8.11 -9.52
CA LYS A 226 -4.12 -7.73 -10.00
C LYS A 226 -5.18 -7.80 -8.91
N THR A 227 -6.22 -6.99 -9.10
CA THR A 227 -7.48 -7.10 -8.35
C THR A 227 -8.49 -7.84 -9.20
N GLY A 228 -9.02 -8.96 -8.71
CA GLY A 228 -10.01 -9.75 -9.41
C GLY A 228 -11.43 -9.32 -9.05
N VAL A 229 -12.31 -9.21 -10.04
CA VAL A 229 -13.73 -8.93 -9.83
C VAL A 229 -14.59 -10.00 -10.52
N TYR A 230 -15.52 -10.59 -9.78
CA TYR A 230 -16.54 -11.52 -10.29
C TYR A 230 -17.93 -10.89 -10.13
N LEU A 231 -18.74 -10.92 -11.19
CA LEU A 231 -20.11 -10.39 -11.20
C LEU A 231 -21.03 -11.35 -11.98
N ASN A 232 -22.12 -11.83 -11.38
CA ASN A 232 -23.12 -12.66 -12.08
C ASN A 232 -24.58 -12.26 -11.81
N GLY A 233 -24.82 -11.02 -11.38
CA GLY A 233 -26.14 -10.48 -11.05
C GLY A 233 -26.54 -10.65 -9.58
N THR A 234 -26.26 -11.80 -8.97
CA THR A 234 -26.55 -12.06 -7.54
C THR A 234 -25.28 -12.06 -6.70
N THR A 235 -24.22 -12.66 -7.22
CA THR A 235 -22.92 -12.76 -6.56
C THR A 235 -21.99 -11.67 -7.09
N ARG A 236 -21.33 -10.99 -6.15
CA ARG A 236 -20.27 -10.02 -6.39
C ARG A 236 -19.06 -10.43 -5.55
N VAL A 237 -17.89 -10.51 -6.15
CA VAL A 237 -16.64 -10.77 -5.43
C VAL A 237 -15.60 -9.78 -5.88
N VAL A 238 -14.90 -9.19 -4.92
CA VAL A 238 -13.63 -8.52 -5.15
C VAL A 238 -12.57 -9.32 -4.42
N ALA A 239 -11.51 -9.71 -5.11
CA ALA A 239 -10.44 -10.52 -4.55
C ALA A 239 -9.08 -9.99 -4.97
N ILE A 240 -8.08 -10.32 -4.17
CA ILE A 240 -6.67 -10.05 -4.42
C ILE A 240 -5.88 -11.29 -4.01
N THR A 241 -4.66 -11.39 -4.52
CA THR A 241 -3.72 -12.42 -4.12
C THR A 241 -2.47 -11.74 -3.56
N LEU A 242 -2.07 -12.12 -2.35
CA LEU A 242 -0.85 -11.63 -1.72
C LEU A 242 0.39 -12.29 -2.35
N LEU A 243 1.57 -11.73 -2.11
CA LEU A 243 2.84 -12.31 -2.58
C LEU A 243 3.09 -13.74 -2.09
N ASP A 244 2.55 -14.12 -0.94
CA ASP A 244 2.65 -15.49 -0.41
C ASP A 244 1.64 -16.47 -1.04
N GLY A 245 0.83 -16.01 -2.00
CA GLY A 245 -0.21 -16.78 -2.67
C GLY A 245 -1.54 -16.82 -1.91
N THR A 246 -1.64 -16.20 -0.74
CA THR A 246 -2.88 -16.13 0.02
C THR A 246 -3.90 -15.26 -0.68
N ARG A 247 -5.11 -15.78 -0.86
CA ARG A 247 -6.25 -15.02 -1.41
C ARG A 247 -6.97 -14.25 -0.32
N LYS A 248 -7.22 -12.97 -0.55
CA LYS A 248 -8.10 -12.13 0.27
C LYS A 248 -9.31 -11.69 -0.55
N TYR A 249 -10.49 -11.65 0.05
CA TYR A 249 -11.70 -11.32 -0.68
C TYR A 249 -12.76 -10.65 0.17
N VAL A 250 -13.62 -9.91 -0.52
CA VAL A 250 -14.94 -9.48 -0.07
C VAL A 250 -15.98 -10.01 -1.05
N ARG A 251 -17.04 -10.62 -0.53
CA ARG A 251 -18.06 -11.29 -1.32
C ARG A 251 -19.45 -10.92 -0.82
N TRP A 252 -20.35 -10.65 -1.77
CA TRP A 252 -21.78 -10.49 -1.56
C TRP A 252 -22.51 -11.56 -2.35
N ASP A 253 -23.42 -12.29 -1.70
CA ASP A 253 -24.39 -13.18 -2.34
C ASP A 253 -25.80 -12.68 -2.01
N GLY A 254 -26.37 -11.85 -2.91
CA GLY A 254 -27.55 -11.06 -2.59
C GLY A 254 -27.25 -10.10 -1.44
N ASP A 255 -27.92 -10.28 -0.31
CA ASP A 255 -27.77 -9.46 0.91
C ASP A 255 -26.75 -10.04 1.90
N VAL A 256 -26.15 -11.20 1.61
CA VAL A 256 -25.19 -11.85 2.51
C VAL A 256 -23.78 -11.35 2.23
N TYR A 257 -23.18 -10.69 3.23
CA TYR A 257 -21.79 -10.25 3.21
C TYR A 257 -20.86 -11.32 3.80
N SER A 258 -19.72 -11.58 3.15
CA SER A 258 -18.68 -12.46 3.66
C SER A 258 -17.28 -11.98 3.27
N THR A 259 -16.31 -12.18 4.15
CA THR A 259 -14.91 -11.76 3.95
C THR A 259 -13.97 -12.63 4.78
N ASN A 260 -12.73 -12.78 4.30
CA ASN A 260 -11.63 -13.35 5.09
C ASN A 260 -10.56 -12.29 5.47
N VAL A 261 -10.95 -11.02 5.37
CA VAL A 261 -10.18 -9.85 5.77
C VAL A 261 -10.75 -9.36 7.09
N THR A 262 -9.96 -9.42 8.16
CA THR A 262 -10.41 -9.07 9.50
C THR A 262 -10.81 -7.59 9.59
N GLU A 263 -10.11 -6.72 8.86
CA GLU A 263 -10.40 -5.28 8.78
C GLU A 263 -11.80 -4.98 8.23
N PHE A 264 -12.40 -5.89 7.46
CA PHE A 264 -13.75 -5.73 6.92
C PHE A 264 -14.83 -6.53 7.67
N ALA A 265 -14.46 -7.33 8.67
CA ALA A 265 -15.40 -8.16 9.41
C ALA A 265 -16.31 -7.35 10.37
N GLY A 266 -15.99 -6.07 10.64
CA GLY A 266 -16.73 -5.21 11.56
C GLY A 266 -17.50 -4.04 10.91
N SER A 267 -17.29 -3.76 9.62
CA SER A 267 -17.96 -2.66 8.93
C SER A 267 -19.40 -2.98 8.50
N SER A 268 -19.85 -4.23 8.70
CA SER A 268 -21.08 -4.74 8.11
C SER A 268 -22.35 -4.53 8.92
N GLU A 269 -22.38 -3.89 10.10
CA GLU A 269 -23.66 -3.70 10.83
C GLU A 269 -24.07 -2.24 11.03
N GLU A 270 -23.13 -1.31 11.19
CA GLU A 270 -23.46 0.09 11.47
C GLU A 270 -23.46 0.98 10.22
N SER A 271 -22.60 0.67 9.24
CA SER A 271 -22.58 1.32 7.92
C SER A 271 -23.77 0.89 7.02
N LEU A 272 -24.42 -0.24 7.32
CA LEU A 272 -25.57 -0.78 6.58
C LEU A 272 -26.91 -0.06 6.85
N ARG A 273 -26.95 0.90 7.77
CA ARG A 273 -28.19 1.60 8.17
C ARG A 273 -28.27 3.07 7.76
N LEU A 274 -27.27 3.59 7.04
CA LEU A 274 -27.37 4.96 6.55
C LEU A 274 -28.22 4.98 5.25
N PRO A 275 -29.32 5.76 5.23
CA PRO A 275 -30.29 5.80 4.15
C PRO A 275 -29.79 6.49 2.88
#